data_AF-A0A3B8MJC4-F1
#
_entry.id   AF-A0A3B8MJC4-F1
#
_cell.length_a   1.000
_cell.length_b   1.000
_cell.length_c   1.000
_cell.angle_alpha   90.00
_cell.angle_beta   90.00
_cell.angle_gamma   90.00
#
_symmetry.space_group_name_H-M   'P 1'
#
loop_
_entity.id
_entity.type
_entity.pdbx_description
1 polymer ?
#
loop_
_entity_poly.entity_id
_entity_poly.type
_entity_poly.pdbx_seq_one_letter_code
_entity_poly.pdbx_strand_id
1 'polypeptide(L)'
;MIDSQTLKVVDSGTGGYPEWPRLEFNKCGHCSLSEETTPHCPLSTSISSAVRRFEDILSYEEIEVEVVTERRAIRKSLTAQQGLSALLGLIMATSGFPHTAYFKPMARFHLPFATEDETVDRAASLYLLSQYFRND
;
A
#
# COMPACT_ATOMS: atom_id res chain seq x y z
N MET A 1 -7.10 3.66 -7.30
CA MET A 1 -6.86 2.36 -7.98
C MET A 1 -5.37 2.24 -8.28
N ILE A 2 -4.80 1.07 -8.56
CA ILE A 2 -3.36 0.94 -8.85
C ILE A 2 -3.21 0.60 -10.33
N ASP A 3 -2.35 1.33 -11.03
CA ASP A 3 -2.06 1.09 -12.45
C ASP A 3 -1.25 -0.21 -12.61
N SER A 4 -1.71 -1.12 -13.46
CA SER A 4 -1.16 -2.47 -13.56
C SER A 4 0.21 -2.54 -14.24
N GLN A 5 0.60 -1.52 -15.00
CA GLN A 5 1.88 -1.45 -15.71
C GLN A 5 2.96 -0.76 -14.87
N THR A 6 2.63 0.40 -14.30
CA THR A 6 3.55 1.25 -13.55
C THR A 6 3.60 0.90 -12.05
N LEU A 7 2.57 0.20 -11.56
CA LEU A 7 2.33 -0.08 -10.14
C LEU A 7 2.35 1.20 -9.31
N LYS A 8 1.74 2.25 -9.83
CA LYS A 8 1.53 3.51 -9.12
C LYS A 8 0.08 3.60 -8.67
N VAL A 9 -0.13 4.20 -7.51
CA VAL A 9 -1.47 4.56 -7.07
C VAL A 9 -2.01 5.65 -8.00
N VAL A 10 -3.04 5.30 -8.76
CA VAL A 10 -3.86 6.23 -9.55
C VAL A 10 -4.78 6.94 -8.58
N ASP A 11 -4.51 8.22 -8.37
CA ASP A 11 -5.42 9.08 -7.66
C ASP A 11 -6.71 9.23 -8.46
N SER A 12 -7.84 9.08 -7.77
CA SER A 12 -9.19 9.20 -8.32
C SER A 12 -9.93 10.40 -7.73
N GLY A 13 -9.27 11.21 -6.90
CA GLY A 13 -9.87 12.33 -6.19
C GLY A 13 -9.86 13.62 -7.01
N THR A 14 -11.03 14.08 -7.44
CA THR A 14 -11.27 15.42 -8.01
C THR A 14 -11.40 16.51 -6.94
N GLY A 15 -10.98 16.24 -5.70
CA GLY A 15 -10.97 17.18 -4.58
C GLY A 15 -9.59 17.17 -3.95
N GLY A 16 -9.06 18.35 -3.63
CA GLY A 16 -7.71 18.50 -3.08
C GLY A 16 -7.42 17.56 -1.92
N TYR A 17 -6.13 17.27 -1.71
CA TYR A 17 -5.72 16.45 -0.57
C TYR A 17 -6.18 17.07 0.74
N PRO A 18 -6.51 16.24 1.76
CA PRO A 18 -6.70 16.77 3.11
C PRO A 18 -5.40 17.42 3.61
N GLU A 19 -5.43 18.08 4.76
CA GLU A 19 -4.25 18.80 5.27
C GLU A 19 -3.13 17.89 5.78
N TRP A 20 -3.48 16.68 6.24
CA TRP A 20 -2.55 15.78 6.95
C TRP A 20 -1.50 15.05 6.09
N PRO A 21 -1.62 14.91 4.76
CA PRO A 21 -0.54 14.43 3.91
C PRO A 21 0.58 15.45 3.69
N ARG A 22 0.44 16.72 4.10
CA ARG A 22 1.56 17.68 4.07
C ARG A 22 2.73 17.13 4.87
N LEU A 23 3.94 17.18 4.32
CA LEU A 23 5.10 16.50 4.91
C LEU A 23 5.41 16.98 6.32
N GLU A 24 5.30 18.28 6.57
CA GLU A 24 5.55 18.89 7.90
C GLU A 24 4.44 18.59 8.91
N PHE A 25 3.28 18.08 8.48
CA PHE A 25 2.23 17.66 9.39
C PHE A 25 2.57 16.29 9.99
N ASN A 26 3.15 16.29 11.19
CA ASN A 26 3.58 15.08 11.91
C ASN A 26 4.60 14.24 11.11
N LYS A 27 5.63 14.89 10.56
CA LYS A 27 6.74 14.23 9.88
C LYS A 27 7.35 13.11 10.73
N CYS A 28 7.50 11.92 10.13
CA CYS A 28 8.13 10.79 10.82
C CYS A 28 9.59 11.12 11.17
N GLY A 29 10.08 10.75 12.36
CA GLY A 29 11.43 11.08 12.82
C GLY A 29 12.57 10.48 11.97
N HIS A 30 12.28 9.43 11.21
CA HIS A 30 13.18 8.74 10.26
C HIS A 30 12.91 9.07 8.78
N CYS A 31 12.08 10.09 8.49
CA CYS A 31 11.74 10.46 7.13
C CYS A 31 12.92 11.14 6.42
N SER A 32 13.32 10.61 5.28
CA SER A 32 14.42 11.15 4.45
C SER A 32 13.99 12.23 3.46
N LEU A 33 12.68 12.56 3.41
CA LEU A 33 12.12 13.52 2.46
C LEU A 33 12.26 14.96 2.99
N SER A 34 12.41 15.91 2.07
CA SER A 34 12.40 17.36 2.37
C SER A 34 11.11 18.01 1.86
N GLU A 35 10.63 19.03 2.58
CA GLU A 35 9.45 19.81 2.19
C GLU A 35 9.67 20.57 0.88
N GLU A 36 10.91 21.00 0.61
CA GLU A 36 11.29 21.72 -0.61
C GLU A 36 11.06 20.89 -1.88
N THR A 37 11.35 19.59 -1.80
CA THR A 37 11.24 18.67 -2.95
C THR A 37 9.96 17.87 -2.94
N THR A 38 9.43 17.56 -1.76
CA THR A 38 8.30 16.67 -1.54
C THR A 38 7.37 17.28 -0.47
N PRO A 39 6.59 18.33 -0.82
CA PRO A 39 5.75 19.05 0.14
C PRO A 39 4.62 18.18 0.71
N HIS A 40 4.25 17.10 0.02
CA HIS A 40 3.29 16.10 0.50
C HIS A 40 3.94 14.74 0.58
N CYS A 41 3.78 14.05 1.71
CA CYS A 41 4.26 12.69 1.89
C CYS A 41 3.57 11.75 0.87
N PRO A 42 4.33 11.02 0.02
CA PRO A 42 3.75 10.18 -1.01
C PRO A 42 2.93 9.02 -0.42
N LEU A 43 3.36 8.49 0.72
CA LEU A 43 2.62 7.46 1.45
C LEU A 43 1.30 8.02 1.99
N SER A 44 1.34 9.09 2.79
CA SER A 44 0.14 9.72 3.37
C SER A 44 -0.86 10.14 2.29
N THR A 45 -0.35 10.67 1.18
CA THR A 45 -1.15 11.03 0.01
C THR A 45 -1.88 9.81 -0.55
N SER A 46 -1.15 8.71 -0.76
CA SER A 46 -1.71 7.48 -1.32
C SER A 46 -2.80 6.87 -0.42
N ILE A 47 -2.56 6.82 0.89
CA ILE A 47 -3.52 6.25 1.86
C ILE A 47 -4.72 7.17 2.11
N SER A 48 -4.62 8.48 1.84
CA SER A 48 -5.72 9.42 2.09
C SER A 48 -7.02 9.05 1.36
N SER A 49 -6.88 8.55 0.14
CA SER A 49 -8.00 8.10 -0.68
C SER A 49 -8.66 6.82 -0.14
N ALA A 50 -7.90 5.97 0.57
CA ALA A 50 -8.42 4.79 1.24
C ALA A 50 -9.10 5.21 2.54
N VAL A 51 -8.46 6.02 3.38
CA VAL A 51 -9.02 6.50 4.65
C VAL A 51 -10.40 7.14 4.44
N ARG A 52 -10.53 8.05 3.46
CA ARG A 52 -11.82 8.70 3.15
C ARG A 52 -12.93 7.71 2.75
N ARG A 53 -12.59 6.57 2.14
CA ARG A 53 -13.59 5.56 1.74
C ARG A 53 -14.08 4.70 2.89
N PHE A 54 -13.34 4.65 3.99
CA PHE A 54 -13.65 3.85 5.17
C PHE A 54 -13.97 4.72 6.40
N GLU A 55 -14.19 6.03 6.21
CA GLU A 55 -14.34 6.98 7.33
C GLU A 55 -15.57 6.69 8.21
N ASP A 56 -16.63 6.15 7.62
CA ASP A 56 -17.89 5.81 8.29
C ASP A 56 -18.00 4.32 8.67
N ILE A 57 -16.92 3.53 8.55
CA ILE A 57 -16.91 2.08 8.81
C ILE A 57 -16.13 1.79 10.10
N LEU A 58 -16.74 1.10 11.06
CA LEU A 58 -16.04 0.70 12.27
C LEU A 58 -15.06 -0.45 11.98
N SER A 59 -13.88 -0.40 12.59
CA SER A 59 -12.77 -1.33 12.30
C SER A 59 -13.11 -2.80 12.50
N TYR A 60 -14.01 -3.11 13.42
CA TYR A 60 -14.44 -4.45 13.80
C TYR A 60 -15.72 -4.91 13.09
N GLU A 61 -16.31 -4.11 12.20
CA GLU A 61 -17.46 -4.54 11.42
C GLU A 61 -17.08 -5.70 10.50
N GLU A 62 -17.91 -6.73 10.48
CA GLU A 62 -17.79 -7.84 9.53
C GLU A 62 -18.26 -7.39 8.15
N ILE A 63 -17.39 -7.56 7.17
CA ILE A 63 -17.62 -7.18 5.77
C ILE A 63 -17.29 -8.35 4.84
N GLU A 64 -17.88 -8.33 3.65
CA GLU A 64 -17.44 -9.19 2.55
C GLU A 64 -16.50 -8.39 1.64
N VAL A 65 -15.29 -8.89 1.44
CA VAL A 65 -14.31 -8.27 0.53
C VAL A 65 -14.11 -9.15 -0.68
N GLU A 66 -14.29 -8.56 -1.87
CA GLU A 66 -13.91 -9.15 -3.15
C GLU A 66 -12.69 -8.42 -3.74
N VAL A 67 -11.65 -9.18 -4.06
CA VAL A 67 -10.49 -8.70 -4.82
C VAL A 67 -10.49 -9.33 -6.20
N VAL A 68 -10.66 -8.49 -7.21
CA VAL A 68 -10.68 -8.89 -8.62
C VAL A 68 -9.36 -8.51 -9.29
N THR A 69 -8.74 -9.46 -9.98
CA THR A 69 -7.55 -9.26 -10.82
C THR A 69 -7.82 -9.82 -12.21
N GLU A 70 -6.91 -9.60 -13.17
CA GLU A 70 -7.04 -10.17 -14.53
C GLU A 70 -7.19 -11.70 -14.56
N ARG A 71 -6.67 -12.43 -13.56
CA ARG A 71 -6.58 -13.90 -13.58
C ARG A 71 -7.42 -14.60 -12.51
N ARG A 72 -7.95 -13.87 -11.53
CA ARG A 72 -8.67 -14.45 -10.37
C ARG A 72 -9.53 -13.42 -9.66
N ALA A 73 -10.59 -13.91 -9.05
CA ALA A 73 -11.37 -13.21 -8.02
C ALA A 73 -11.25 -13.98 -6.70
N ILE A 74 -11.01 -13.25 -5.60
CA ILE A 74 -10.90 -13.80 -4.25
C ILE A 74 -11.98 -13.14 -3.40
N ARG A 75 -12.80 -13.93 -2.70
CA ARG A 75 -13.82 -13.45 -1.77
C ARG A 75 -13.51 -13.93 -0.36
N LYS A 76 -13.71 -13.07 0.65
CA LYS A 76 -13.50 -13.41 2.06
C LYS A 76 -14.42 -12.57 2.94
N SER A 77 -15.04 -13.21 3.93
CA SER A 77 -15.72 -12.53 5.06
C SER A 77 -14.71 -12.31 6.17
N LEU A 78 -14.56 -11.06 6.61
CA LEU A 78 -13.56 -10.63 7.60
C LEU A 78 -13.91 -9.25 8.15
N THR A 79 -13.17 -8.82 9.16
CA THR A 79 -13.35 -7.46 9.73
C THR A 79 -12.85 -6.36 8.80
N ALA A 80 -13.45 -5.17 8.85
CA ALA A 80 -13.03 -4.03 8.05
C ALA A 80 -11.54 -3.70 8.18
N GLN A 81 -10.97 -3.81 9.38
CA GLN A 81 -9.53 -3.61 9.61
C GLN A 81 -8.65 -4.64 8.88
N GLN A 82 -9.07 -5.90 8.77
CA GLN A 82 -8.31 -6.93 8.04
C GLN A 82 -8.36 -6.66 6.53
N GLY A 83 -9.52 -6.22 6.02
CA GLY A 83 -9.70 -5.83 4.63
C GLY A 83 -8.83 -4.62 4.27
N LEU A 84 -8.90 -3.59 5.11
CA LEU A 84 -8.11 -2.37 4.96
C LEU A 84 -6.60 -2.65 5.09
N SER A 85 -6.18 -3.50 6.03
CA SER A 85 -4.77 -3.88 6.19
C SER A 85 -4.19 -4.51 4.92
N ALA A 86 -4.93 -5.44 4.29
CA ALA A 86 -4.51 -6.06 3.02
C ALA A 86 -4.35 -5.02 1.89
N LEU A 87 -5.29 -4.06 1.79
CA LEU A 87 -5.23 -2.96 0.83
C LEU A 87 -4.06 -2.01 1.11
N LEU A 88 -3.84 -1.64 2.38
CA LEU A 88 -2.78 -0.73 2.79
C LEU A 88 -1.39 -1.31 2.50
N GLY A 89 -1.19 -2.62 2.70
CA GLY A 89 0.06 -3.29 2.33
C GLY A 89 0.42 -3.09 0.86
N LEU A 90 -0.57 -3.15 -0.03
CA LEU A 90 -0.40 -2.92 -1.46
C LEU A 90 -0.15 -1.44 -1.78
N ILE A 91 -0.91 -0.52 -1.17
CA ILE A 91 -0.73 0.93 -1.33
C ILE A 91 0.67 1.37 -0.87
N MET A 92 1.12 0.91 0.30
CA MET A 92 2.43 1.24 0.85
C MET A 92 3.57 0.87 -0.11
N ALA A 93 3.53 -0.35 -0.66
CA ALA A 93 4.52 -0.84 -1.62
C ALA A 93 4.51 -0.12 -2.98
N THR A 94 3.42 0.60 -3.31
CA THR A 94 3.22 1.30 -4.59
C THR A 94 3.14 2.83 -4.48
N SER A 95 3.26 3.36 -3.25
CA SER A 95 3.13 4.79 -2.95
C SER A 95 4.29 5.65 -3.45
N GLY A 96 5.45 5.05 -3.75
CA GLY A 96 6.67 5.79 -4.09
C GLY A 96 7.50 6.24 -2.87
N PHE A 97 7.11 5.85 -1.65
CA PHE A 97 7.91 6.10 -0.45
C PHE A 97 9.18 5.24 -0.44
N PRO A 98 10.39 5.81 -0.21
CA PRO A 98 11.65 5.08 -0.32
C PRO A 98 11.77 3.87 0.61
N HIS A 99 11.28 3.98 1.85
CA HIS A 99 11.38 2.93 2.86
C HIS A 99 10.50 1.70 2.57
N THR A 100 9.57 1.77 1.62
CA THR A 100 8.72 0.62 1.23
C THR A 100 8.90 0.25 -0.24
N ALA A 101 9.77 0.95 -0.98
CA ALA A 101 9.96 0.75 -2.40
C ALA A 101 10.46 -0.66 -2.76
N TYR A 102 11.22 -1.30 -1.87
CA TYR A 102 11.71 -2.66 -2.08
C TYR A 102 10.61 -3.74 -2.05
N PHE A 103 9.41 -3.41 -1.56
CA PHE A 103 8.24 -4.30 -1.62
C PHE A 103 7.50 -4.24 -2.97
N LYS A 104 7.92 -3.40 -3.91
CA LYS A 104 7.26 -3.27 -5.23
C LYS A 104 7.12 -4.60 -6.00
N PRO A 105 8.08 -5.56 -5.95
CA PRO A 105 7.87 -6.89 -6.54
C PRO A 105 6.73 -7.68 -5.87
N MET A 106 6.55 -7.57 -4.55
CA MET A 106 5.43 -8.19 -3.85
C MET A 106 4.09 -7.58 -4.24
N ALA A 107 4.05 -6.29 -4.59
CA ALA A 107 2.86 -5.64 -5.12
C ALA A 107 2.48 -6.15 -6.52
N ARG A 108 3.47 -6.42 -7.39
CA ARG A 108 3.23 -7.00 -8.73
C ARG A 108 2.53 -8.35 -8.64
N PHE A 109 2.93 -9.17 -7.68
CA PHE A 109 2.37 -10.49 -7.42
C PHE A 109 1.58 -10.53 -6.12
N HIS A 110 0.80 -9.48 -5.85
CA HIS A 110 0.08 -9.34 -4.59
C HIS A 110 -0.80 -10.56 -4.30
N LEU A 111 -0.67 -11.05 -3.06
CA LEU A 111 -1.50 -12.09 -2.47
C LEU A 111 -2.36 -11.41 -1.39
N PRO A 112 -3.64 -11.14 -1.67
CA PRO A 112 -4.54 -10.56 -0.69
C PRO A 112 -4.71 -11.50 0.51
N PHE A 113 -4.81 -10.92 1.71
CA PHE A 113 -5.07 -11.66 2.96
C PHE A 113 -4.04 -12.75 3.28
N ALA A 114 -2.78 -12.55 2.85
CA ALA A 114 -1.68 -13.46 3.13
C ALA A 114 -1.51 -13.68 4.63
N THR A 115 -1.17 -14.90 5.03
CA THR A 115 -0.76 -15.19 6.40
C THR A 115 0.62 -14.57 6.70
N GLU A 116 1.01 -14.57 7.97
CA GLU A 116 2.36 -14.15 8.37
C GLU A 116 3.43 -15.03 7.73
N ASP A 117 3.24 -16.36 7.73
CA ASP A 117 4.16 -17.31 7.09
C ASP A 117 4.31 -17.05 5.58
N GLU A 118 3.19 -16.86 4.87
CA GLU A 118 3.22 -16.52 3.44
C GLU A 118 3.91 -15.17 3.18
N THR A 119 3.76 -14.21 4.10
CA THR A 119 4.41 -12.90 3.99
C THR A 119 5.92 -13.02 4.18
N VAL A 120 6.36 -13.77 5.19
CA VAL A 120 7.78 -14.02 5.48
C VAL A 120 8.44 -14.78 4.34
N ASP A 121 7.83 -15.87 3.86
CA ASP A 121 8.36 -16.68 2.77
C ASP A 121 8.53 -15.86 1.49
N ARG A 122 7.51 -15.09 1.11
CA ARG A 122 7.55 -14.23 -0.09
C ARG A 122 8.58 -13.12 0.04
N ALA A 123 8.67 -12.48 1.20
CA ALA A 123 9.64 -11.40 1.44
C ALA A 123 11.08 -11.94 1.40
N ALA A 124 11.36 -13.05 2.07
CA ALA A 124 12.68 -13.68 2.07
C ALA A 124 13.08 -14.16 0.68
N SER A 125 12.19 -14.85 -0.03
CA SER A 125 12.44 -15.34 -1.39
C SER A 125 12.73 -14.22 -2.38
N LEU A 126 11.94 -13.15 -2.37
CA LEU A 126 12.15 -12.00 -3.25
C LEU A 126 13.40 -11.21 -2.89
N TYR A 127 13.72 -11.09 -1.60
CA TYR A 127 14.95 -10.47 -1.16
C TYR A 127 16.17 -11.24 -1.67
N LEU A 128 16.23 -12.57 -1.45
CA LEU A 128 17.34 -13.40 -1.90
C LEU A 128 17.48 -13.39 -3.44
N LEU A 129 16.37 -13.44 -4.17
CA LEU A 129 16.39 -13.30 -5.63
C LEU A 129 16.94 -11.95 -6.07
N SER A 130 16.57 -10.88 -5.37
CA SER A 130 17.09 -9.53 -5.63
C SER A 130 18.57 -9.40 -5.26
N GLN A 131 19.05 -10.12 -4.26
CA GLN A 131 20.49 -10.18 -3.93
C GLN A 131 21.28 -10.93 -5.01
N TYR A 132 20.74 -12.04 -5.52
CA TYR A 132 21.37 -12.83 -6.57
C TYR A 132 21.67 -11.97 -7.81
N PHE A 133 20.66 -11.30 -8.37
CA PHE A 133 20.84 -10.43 -9.54
C PHE A 133 21.58 -9.10 -9.28
N ARG A 134 21.84 -8.74 -8.01
CA ARG A 134 22.64 -7.56 -7.65
C ARG A 134 24.13 -7.86 -7.53
N ASN A 135 24.48 -9.11 -7.32
CA ASN A 135 25.86 -9.57 -7.09
C ASN A 135 26.51 -10.16 -8.35
N ASP A 136 25.84 -10.04 -9.51
CA ASP A 136 26.38 -10.30 -10.85
C ASP A 136 26.61 -8.98 -11.61
#